data_AF-A0A133KA14-F1
#
_entry.id   AF-A0A133KA14-F1
#
_cell.length_a   1.000
_cell.length_b   1.000
_cell.length_c   1.000
_cell.angle_alpha   90.00
_cell.angle_beta   90.00
_cell.angle_gamma   90.00
#
_symmetry.space_group_name_H-M   'P 1'
#
loop_
_entity.id
_entity.type
_entity.pdbx_description
1 polymer ?
#
loop_
_entity_poly.entity_id
_entity_poly.type
_entity_poly.pdbx_seq_one_letter_code
_entity_poly.pdbx_strand_id
1 'polypeptide(L)'
;MRWIIRIILLPIRLVLSLLIAFLTFILSLSTALLSVVSTLIFIIGIASIFQGDKQIVIEALILAFLFSPFGLPKLGIYVIGLLELLNYTIKSI
;
A
#
# COMPACT_ATOMS: atom_id res chain seq x y z
N MET A 1 18.86 17.67 30.12
CA MET A 1 18.37 18.21 28.83
C MET A 1 17.58 17.21 27.98
N ARG A 2 17.93 15.91 27.93
CA ARG A 2 17.20 14.89 27.15
C ARG A 2 15.69 14.75 27.46
N TRP A 3 15.28 14.94 28.72
CA TRP A 3 13.87 14.85 29.13
C TRP A 3 12.97 15.95 28.53
N ILE A 4 13.49 17.17 28.37
CA ILE A 4 12.73 18.31 27.80
C ILE A 4 12.48 18.08 26.31
N ILE A 5 13.49 17.58 25.59
CA ILE A 5 13.38 17.24 24.16
C ILE A 5 12.31 16.16 23.93
N ARG A 6 12.25 15.13 24.79
CA ARG A 6 11.23 14.08 24.71
C ARG A 6 9.81 14.61 24.89
N ILE A 7 9.59 15.56 25.80
CA ILE A 7 8.28 16.17 26.03
C ILE A 7 7.82 16.96 24.79
N ILE A 8 8.75 17.66 24.13
CA ILE A 8 8.47 18.43 22.91
C ILE A 8 8.24 17.50 21.70
N LEU A 9 8.96 16.38 21.60
CA LEU A 9 8.82 15.42 20.51
C LEU A 9 7.59 14.50 20.65
N LEU A 10 7.07 14.33 21.87
CA LEU A 10 5.90 13.49 22.15
C LEU A 10 4.66 13.83 21.29
N PRO A 11 4.20 15.09 21.18
CA PRO A 11 3.07 15.43 20.32
C PRO A 11 3.31 15.09 18.85
N ILE A 12 4.53 15.33 18.34
CA ILE A 12 4.91 15.00 16.96
C ILE A 12 4.79 13.50 16.70
N ARG A 13 5.27 12.67 17.64
CA ARG A 13 5.18 11.21 17.53
C ARG A 13 3.73 10.72 17.56
N LEU A 14 2.87 11.34 18.35
CA LEU A 14 1.45 11.00 18.40
C LEU A 14 0.75 11.30 17.08
N VAL A 15 0.98 12.49 16.51
CA VAL A 15 0.43 12.86 15.19
C VAL A 15 0.94 11.91 14.11
N LEU A 16 2.24 11.60 14.12
CA LEU A 16 2.83 10.70 13.13
C LEU A 16 2.28 9.27 13.26
N SER A 17 2.07 8.78 14.48
CA SER A 17 1.45 7.48 14.73
C SER A 17 -0.01 7.42 14.25
N LEU A 18 -0.77 8.49 14.47
CA LEU A 18 -2.15 8.58 14.01
C LEU A 18 -2.22 8.63 12.48
N LEU A 19 -1.31 9.38 11.85
CA LEU A 19 -1.17 9.43 10.39
C LEU A 19 -0.85 8.05 9.81
N ILE A 20 0.13 7.34 10.38
CA ILE A 20 0.48 5.98 9.95
C ILE A 20 -0.73 5.05 10.05
N ALA A 21 -1.43 5.04 11.20
CA ALA A 21 -2.62 4.20 11.39
C ALA A 21 -3.71 4.50 10.36
N PHE A 22 -3.95 5.78 10.07
CA PHE A 22 -4.93 6.22 9.08
C PHE A 22 -4.54 5.82 7.65
N LEU A 23 -3.27 5.99 7.26
CA LEU A 23 -2.78 5.55 5.95
C LEU A 23 -2.86 4.04 5.81
N THR A 24 -2.48 3.28 6.84
CA THR A 24 -2.59 1.81 6.85
C THR A 24 -4.04 1.36 6.71
N PHE A 25 -4.98 2.05 7.36
CA PHE A 25 -6.40 1.77 7.22
C PHE A 25 -6.92 2.03 5.80
N ILE A 26 -6.58 3.18 5.20
CA ILE A 26 -6.98 3.49 3.82
C ILE A 26 -6.35 2.48 2.85
N LEU A 27 -5.07 2.16 3.04
CA LEU A 27 -4.35 1.23 2.18
C LEU A 27 -4.94 -0.18 2.29
N SER A 28 -5.31 -0.65 3.47
CA SER A 28 -5.90 -1.99 3.64
C SER A 28 -7.26 -2.09 2.96
N LEU A 29 -8.12 -1.07 3.13
CA LEU A 29 -9.41 -0.99 2.44
C LEU A 29 -9.23 -0.95 0.92
N SER A 30 -8.30 -0.12 0.45
CA SER A 30 -7.99 0.00 -0.98
C SER A 30 -7.43 -1.31 -1.54
N THR A 31 -6.54 -1.99 -0.81
CA THR A 31 -5.95 -3.26 -1.23
C THR A 31 -7.01 -4.35 -1.35
N ALA A 32 -7.97 -4.39 -0.41
CA ALA A 32 -9.09 -5.31 -0.49
C ALA A 32 -9.91 -5.07 -1.77
N LEU A 33 -10.30 -3.82 -2.05
CA LEU A 33 -11.02 -3.48 -3.28
C LEU A 33 -10.22 -3.77 -4.55
N LEU A 34 -8.95 -3.35 -4.59
CA LEU A 34 -8.05 -3.59 -5.71
C LEU A 34 -7.84 -5.09 -5.97
N SER A 35 -7.80 -5.92 -4.94
CA SER A 35 -7.68 -7.38 -5.10
C SER A 35 -8.91 -8.01 -5.77
N VAL A 36 -10.11 -7.51 -5.49
CA VAL A 36 -11.33 -7.93 -6.20
C VAL A 36 -11.27 -7.49 -7.67
N VAL A 37 -10.83 -6.26 -7.94
CA VAL A 37 -10.66 -5.77 -9.32
C VAL A 37 -9.61 -6.59 -10.08
N SER A 38 -8.49 -6.91 -9.42
CA SER A 38 -7.40 -7.72 -9.97
C SER A 38 -7.86 -9.11 -10.37
N THR A 39 -8.66 -9.80 -9.54
CA THR A 39 -9.18 -11.13 -9.87
C THR A 39 -10.16 -11.09 -11.04
N LEU A 40 -11.03 -10.08 -11.12
CA LEU A 40 -11.93 -9.90 -12.25
C LEU A 40 -11.17 -9.68 -13.56
N ILE A 41 -10.16 -8.81 -13.55
CA ILE A 41 -9.30 -8.57 -14.72
C ILE A 41 -8.55 -9.85 -15.12
N PHE A 42 -8.06 -10.61 -14.15
CA PHE A 42 -7.39 -11.88 -14.42
C PHE A 42 -8.31 -12.90 -15.10
N ILE A 43 -9.58 -13.00 -14.68
CA ILE A 43 -10.60 -13.84 -15.31
C ILE A 43 -10.85 -13.39 -16.76
N ILE A 44 -10.96 -12.07 -16.99
CA ILE A 44 -11.10 -11.50 -18.34
C ILE A 44 -9.90 -11.90 -19.21
N GLY A 45 -8.68 -11.77 -18.68
CA GLY A 45 -7.47 -12.20 -19.38
C GLY A 45 -7.49 -13.67 -19.77
N ILE A 46 -7.95 -14.56 -18.89
CA ILE A 46 -8.13 -15.98 -19.20
C ILE A 46 -9.19 -16.18 -20.29
N ALA A 47 -10.33 -15.49 -20.19
CA ALA A 47 -11.40 -15.61 -21.18
C ALA A 47 -10.96 -15.14 -22.59
N SER A 48 -10.09 -14.13 -22.67
CA SER A 48 -9.54 -13.62 -23.93
C SER A 48 -8.61 -14.59 -24.64
N ILE A 49 -8.02 -15.57 -23.92
CA ILE A 49 -7.21 -16.63 -24.55
C ILE A 49 -8.06 -17.43 -25.56
N PHE A 50 -9.32 -17.69 -25.24
CA PHE A 50 -10.24 -18.41 -26.13
C PHE A 50 -10.67 -17.60 -27.36
N GLN A 51 -10.59 -16.27 -27.29
CA GLN A 51 -10.89 -15.38 -28.40
C GLN A 51 -9.70 -15.22 -29.36
N GLY A 52 -8.51 -15.69 -28.97
CA GLY A 52 -7.29 -15.58 -29.76
C GLY A 52 -6.63 -14.19 -29.73
N ASP A 53 -7.18 -13.25 -28.96
CA ASP A 53 -6.64 -11.89 -28.84
C ASP A 53 -5.51 -11.86 -27.79
N LYS A 54 -4.29 -11.99 -28.29
CA LYS A 54 -3.07 -11.99 -27.46
C LYS A 54 -2.81 -10.63 -26.81
N GLN A 55 -3.31 -9.54 -27.38
CA GLN A 55 -3.06 -8.21 -26.84
C GLN A 55 -3.84 -8.01 -25.54
N ILE A 56 -5.13 -8.37 -25.53
CA ILE A 56 -5.98 -8.27 -24.33
C ILE A 56 -5.43 -9.14 -23.20
N VAL A 57 -4.90 -10.33 -23.51
CA VAL A 57 -4.31 -11.23 -22.51
C VAL A 57 -3.13 -10.55 -21.79
N ILE A 58 -2.23 -9.91 -22.53
CA ILE A 58 -1.05 -9.24 -21.96
C ILE A 58 -1.47 -8.03 -21.13
N GLU A 59 -2.36 -7.19 -21.67
CA GLU A 59 -2.87 -6.00 -20.99
C GLU A 59 -3.58 -6.38 -19.67
N ALA A 60 -4.44 -7.38 -19.71
CA ALA A 60 -5.14 -7.89 -18.53
C ALA A 60 -4.15 -8.45 -17.49
N LEU A 61 -3.10 -9.16 -17.92
CA LEU A 61 -2.11 -9.70 -16.98
C LEU A 61 -1.31 -8.61 -16.28
N ILE A 62 -0.90 -7.56 -17.01
CA ILE A 62 -0.20 -6.40 -16.45
C ILE A 62 -1.11 -5.66 -15.46
N LEU A 63 -2.36 -5.38 -15.84
CA LEU A 63 -3.31 -4.68 -14.97
C LEU A 63 -3.70 -5.51 -13.74
N ALA A 64 -3.93 -6.81 -13.90
CA ALA A 64 -4.19 -7.71 -12.80
C ALA A 64 -3.00 -7.73 -11.82
N PHE A 65 -1.77 -7.80 -12.31
CA PHE A 65 -0.59 -7.72 -11.47
C PHE A 65 -0.48 -6.37 -10.74
N LEU A 66 -0.68 -5.25 -11.44
CA LEU A 66 -0.61 -3.91 -10.87
C LEU A 66 -1.63 -3.69 -9.75
N PHE A 67 -2.87 -4.18 -9.91
CA PHE A 67 -3.88 -4.07 -8.86
C PHE A 67 -3.82 -5.18 -7.81
N SER A 68 -3.06 -6.25 -8.03
CA SER A 68 -2.88 -7.27 -7.01
C SER A 68 -2.21 -6.68 -5.76
N PRO A 69 -2.31 -7.34 -4.58
CA PRO A 69 -1.57 -6.95 -3.38
C PRO A 69 -0.05 -6.80 -3.59
N PHE A 70 0.50 -7.40 -4.65
CA PHE A 70 1.92 -7.37 -4.96
C PHE A 70 2.35 -6.19 -5.86
N GLY A 71 1.41 -5.52 -6.51
CA GLY A 71 1.65 -4.38 -7.39
C GLY A 71 1.65 -3.04 -6.65
N LEU A 72 0.68 -2.18 -6.96
CA LEU A 72 0.51 -0.85 -6.37
C LEU A 72 0.39 -0.87 -4.83
N PRO A 73 -0.37 -1.79 -4.20
CA PRO A 73 -0.45 -1.87 -2.74
C PRO A 73 0.91 -2.02 -2.04
N LYS A 74 1.85 -2.75 -2.65
CA LYS A 74 3.19 -2.96 -2.09
C LYS A 74 4.00 -1.66 -2.01
N LEU A 75 3.82 -0.75 -2.98
CA LEU A 75 4.40 0.60 -2.92
C LEU A 75 3.81 1.41 -1.75
N GLY A 76 2.51 1.28 -1.51
CA GLY A 76 1.85 1.91 -0.36
C GLY A 76 2.44 1.41 0.96
N ILE A 77 2.65 0.10 1.10
CA ILE A 77 3.27 -0.50 2.29
C ILE A 77 4.68 0.06 2.48
N TYR A 78 5.46 0.17 1.40
CA TYR A 78 6.82 0.72 1.46
C TYR A 78 6.84 2.17 1.98
N VAL A 79 5.95 3.03 1.49
CA VAL A 79 5.83 4.43 1.95
C VAL A 79 5.46 4.49 3.43
N ILE A 80 4.50 3.66 3.87
CA ILE A 80 4.12 3.57 5.28
C ILE A 80 5.31 3.10 6.13
N GLY A 81 6.08 2.12 5.67
CA GLY A 81 7.28 1.65 6.35
C GLY A 81 8.34 2.75 6.54
N LEU A 82 8.49 3.66 5.58
CA LEU A 82 9.37 4.83 5.73
C LEU A 82 8.88 5.79 6.83
N LEU A 83 7.56 6.00 6.94
CA LEU A 83 6.97 6.81 8.01
C LEU A 83 7.12 6.14 9.37
N GLU A 84 6.97 4.81 9.44
CA GLU A 84 7.22 4.02 10.64
C GLU A 84 8.68 4.13 11.09
N LEU A 85 9.63 4.04 10.16
CA LEU A 85 11.05 4.22 10.43
C LEU A 85 11.35 5.63 10.98
N LEU A 86 10.71 6.66 10.41
CA LEU A 86 10.81 8.03 10.92
C LEU A 86 10.27 8.13 12.35
N ASN A 87 9.08 7.58 12.62
CA ASN A 87 8.48 7.59 13.96
C ASN A 87 9.34 6.85 14.99
N TYR A 88 9.95 5.72 14.57
CA TYR A 88 10.90 4.97 15.39
C TYR A 88 12.17 5.78 15.67
N THR A 89 12.70 6.48 14.68
CA THR A 89 13.88 7.33 14.85
C THR A 89 13.60 8.48 15.82
N ILE A 90 12.41 9.10 15.77
CA ILE A 90 12.04 10.13 16.74
C ILE A 90 11.86 9.54 18.15
N LYS A 91 11.45 8.26 18.27
CA LYS A 91 11.33 7.55 19.56
C LYS A 91 12.68 7.35 20.25
N SER A 92 13.75 7.16 19.49
CA SER A 92 15.07 6.82 20.02
C SER A 92 15.89 8.03 20.47
N ILE A 93 15.42 9.26 20.20
CA ILE A 93 16.01 10.54 20.64
C ILE A 93 15.64 10.84 22.11
#